data_AF-A0A6I6SK78-F1
#
_entry.id   AF-A0A6I6SK78-F1
#
_cell.length_a   1.000
_cell.length_b   1.000
_cell.length_c   1.000
_cell.angle_alpha   90.00
_cell.angle_beta   90.00
_cell.angle_gamma   90.00
#
_symmetry.space_group_name_H-M   'P 1'
#
loop_
_entity.id
_entity.type
_entity.pdbx_description
1 polymer ?
#
loop_
_entity_poly.entity_id
_entity_poly.type
_entity_poly.pdbx_seq_one_letter_code
_entity_poly.pdbx_strand_id
1 'polypeptide(L)'
;MQPEVKVRAVELVQAIGSWPAGERDAAMARVGALGLEPTLVDQAGALRPGGAQAVLEVVDAQYGGILADSASVLVVCRQWVRRGDGAVVAGGTTVDVRLRKARPRWEVAALHPAEPGAPAAALSPEAQRLLDAGTSIRLPPAAVADIRSGQVRASVVRALLDLARTYRIDVSVVRSGHPLNVFGTDRPSDHPRGRAVDVWRIDGHAVVDPGTSRALVEEFMRAAAAAGSYNVGGPLQLPGGAADQFFSDDTHRDHVHMGFRS
;
A
#
# COMPACT_ATOMS: atom_id res chain seq x y z
N MET A 1 14.53 5.52 -10.20
CA MET A 1 14.12 5.34 -8.79
C MET A 1 14.77 6.42 -7.94
N GLN A 2 14.02 7.06 -7.04
CA GLN A 2 14.48 8.14 -6.14
C GLN A 2 14.29 7.67 -4.68
N PRO A 3 15.19 6.80 -4.16
CA PRO A 3 15.00 6.14 -2.86
C PRO A 3 14.86 7.12 -1.68
N GLU A 4 15.48 8.29 -1.78
CA GLU A 4 15.40 9.35 -0.77
C GLU A 4 13.98 9.85 -0.52
N VAL A 5 13.10 9.79 -1.53
CA VAL A 5 11.67 10.13 -1.40
C VAL A 5 10.96 9.16 -0.47
N LYS A 6 11.25 7.87 -0.63
CA LYS A 6 10.65 6.79 0.18
C LYS A 6 11.18 6.82 1.61
N VAL A 7 12.49 7.03 1.77
CA VAL A 7 13.11 7.20 3.09
C VAL A 7 12.43 8.35 3.83
N ARG A 8 12.21 9.49 3.17
CA ARG A 8 11.56 10.65 3.79
C ARG A 8 10.13 10.36 4.24
N ALA A 9 9.36 9.63 3.43
CA ALA A 9 8.01 9.21 3.80
C ALA A 9 8.01 8.25 5.01
N VAL A 10 8.93 7.28 5.02
CA VAL A 10 9.08 6.32 6.12
C VAL A 10 9.47 6.99 7.43
N GLU A 11 10.44 7.92 7.41
CA GLU A 11 10.87 8.69 8.58
C GLU A 11 9.68 9.36 9.28
N LEU A 12 8.84 10.06 8.51
CA LEU A 12 7.65 10.74 9.04
C LEU A 12 6.65 9.73 9.63
N VAL A 13 6.34 8.67 8.89
CA VAL A 13 5.36 7.66 9.32
C VAL A 13 5.81 6.97 10.60
N GLN A 14 7.10 6.65 10.74
CA GLN A 14 7.65 6.08 11.97
C GLN A 14 7.62 7.07 13.14
N ALA A 15 7.96 8.35 12.90
CA ALA A 15 7.94 9.39 13.94
C ALA A 15 6.54 9.64 14.54
N ILE A 16 5.50 9.42 13.74
CA ILE A 16 4.09 9.55 14.16
C ILE A 16 3.57 8.23 14.75
N GLY A 17 3.80 7.11 14.06
CA GLY A 17 3.15 5.83 14.33
C GLY A 17 3.85 4.94 15.35
N SER A 18 5.04 5.30 15.84
CA SER A 18 5.74 4.58 16.90
C SER A 18 6.03 5.50 18.07
N TRP A 19 5.68 5.10 19.28
CA TRP A 19 5.94 5.88 20.50
C TRP A 19 6.06 5.00 21.74
N PRO A 20 7.03 5.29 22.64
CA PRO A 20 7.12 4.63 23.93
C PRO A 20 5.99 5.10 24.88
N ALA A 21 5.92 4.46 26.05
CA ALA A 21 4.90 4.74 27.04
C ALA A 21 4.86 6.23 27.43
N GLY A 22 3.68 6.86 27.32
CA GLY A 22 3.48 8.25 27.73
C GLY A 22 3.91 9.30 26.69
N GLU A 23 4.48 8.90 25.55
CA GLU A 23 5.00 9.84 24.54
C GLU A 23 4.14 9.94 23.27
N ARG A 24 2.86 9.54 23.34
CA ARG A 24 1.93 9.65 22.20
C ARG A 24 1.82 11.09 21.70
N ASP A 25 1.69 12.04 22.63
CA ASP A 25 1.46 13.45 22.32
C ASP A 25 2.76 14.21 21.98
N ALA A 26 3.92 13.58 22.14
CA ALA A 26 5.21 14.11 21.70
C ALA A 26 5.46 13.95 20.18
N ALA A 27 4.48 13.44 19.42
CA ALA A 27 4.61 13.22 17.98
C ALA A 27 4.96 14.51 17.22
N MET A 28 4.36 15.65 17.57
CA MET A 28 4.67 16.94 16.94
C MET A 28 6.14 17.33 17.11
N ALA A 29 6.71 17.10 18.30
CA ALA A 29 8.12 17.36 18.56
C ALA A 29 9.03 16.42 17.74
N ARG A 30 8.68 15.13 17.63
CA ARG A 30 9.42 14.16 16.79
C ARG A 30 9.39 14.53 15.31
N VAL A 31 8.23 14.97 14.79
CA VAL A 31 8.09 15.46 13.42
C VAL A 31 8.90 16.73 13.19
N GLY A 32 8.85 17.69 14.13
CA GLY A 32 9.67 18.90 14.08
C GLY A 32 11.18 18.61 14.09
N ALA A 33 11.62 17.62 14.87
CA ALA A 33 13.02 17.18 14.89
C ALA A 33 13.50 16.60 13.54
N LEU A 34 12.60 16.14 12.68
CA LEU A 34 12.91 15.74 11.30
C LEU A 34 13.00 16.93 10.34
N GLY A 35 12.76 18.15 10.79
CA GLY A 35 12.64 19.35 9.95
C GLY A 35 11.39 19.30 9.06
N LEU A 36 10.29 18.75 9.58
CA LEU A 36 8.98 18.71 8.92
C LEU A 36 7.97 19.56 9.72
N GLU A 37 6.91 19.99 9.04
CA GLU A 37 5.81 20.72 9.67
C GLU A 37 5.13 19.87 10.75
N PRO A 38 5.16 20.27 12.04
CA PRO A 38 4.60 19.48 13.14
C PRO A 38 3.10 19.21 12.98
N THR A 39 2.36 20.09 12.30
CA THR A 39 0.92 19.99 12.04
C THR A 39 0.54 18.81 11.13
N LEU A 40 1.49 18.17 10.46
CA LEU A 40 1.26 16.90 9.74
C LEU A 40 0.70 15.81 10.67
N VAL A 41 0.98 15.89 11.98
CA VAL A 41 0.44 14.98 13.00
C VAL A 41 -1.10 15.00 13.07
N ASP A 42 -1.74 16.10 12.69
CA ASP A 42 -3.20 16.24 12.71
C ASP A 42 -3.87 15.44 11.58
N GLN A 43 -3.11 15.08 10.55
CA GLN A 43 -3.56 14.28 9.41
C GLN A 43 -3.32 12.77 9.63
N ALA A 44 -2.78 12.38 10.78
CA ALA A 44 -2.32 11.02 11.02
C ALA A 44 -3.45 9.97 11.06
N GLY A 45 -4.69 10.34 11.38
CA GLY A 45 -5.84 9.42 11.41
C GLY A 45 -5.52 8.09 12.09
N ALA A 46 -5.74 6.98 11.38
CA ALA A 46 -5.49 5.61 11.84
C ALA A 46 -4.01 5.26 12.10
N LEU A 47 -3.05 6.09 11.69
CA LEU A 47 -1.63 5.92 12.01
C LEU A 47 -1.34 6.19 13.50
N ARG A 48 -2.18 7.00 14.17
CA ARG A 48 -2.00 7.40 15.57
C ARG A 48 -3.20 6.97 16.45
N PRO A 49 -3.51 5.66 16.55
CA PRO A 49 -4.64 5.18 17.34
C PRO A 49 -4.50 5.54 18.83
N GLY A 50 -5.59 5.38 19.57
CA GLY A 50 -5.57 5.54 21.03
C GLY A 50 -4.79 4.40 21.71
N GLY A 51 -3.89 4.75 22.62
CA GLY A 51 -3.08 3.79 23.37
C GLY A 51 -1.93 4.45 24.13
N ALA A 52 -1.39 3.74 25.12
CA ALA A 52 -0.31 4.22 25.96
C ALA A 52 1.07 4.17 25.27
N GLN A 53 1.27 3.17 24.41
CA GLN A 53 2.49 2.96 23.62
C GLN A 53 2.13 2.25 22.30
N ALA A 54 2.93 2.46 21.26
CA ALA A 54 2.82 1.75 20.00
C ALA A 54 4.18 1.46 19.38
N VAL A 55 4.29 0.31 18.72
CA VAL A 55 5.41 -0.02 17.84
C VAL A 55 4.86 -0.19 16.43
N LEU A 56 5.55 0.38 15.44
CA LEU A 56 5.20 0.30 14.03
C LEU A 56 6.30 -0.45 13.26
N GLU A 57 5.87 -1.35 12.38
CA GLU A 57 6.68 -1.97 11.35
C GLU A 57 6.24 -1.43 9.99
N VAL A 58 7.19 -0.94 9.20
CA VAL A 58 6.96 -0.66 7.77
C VAL A 58 7.14 -1.97 7.01
N VAL A 59 6.05 -2.44 6.41
CA VAL A 59 6.02 -3.65 5.59
C VAL A 59 6.65 -3.39 4.24
N ASP A 60 6.25 -2.28 3.60
CA ASP A 60 6.79 -1.81 2.33
C ASP A 60 6.55 -0.29 2.19
N ALA A 61 7.35 0.34 1.32
CA ALA A 61 7.14 1.70 0.86
C ALA A 61 7.17 1.71 -0.67
N GLN A 62 5.99 1.66 -1.29
CA GLN A 62 5.87 1.70 -2.75
C GLN A 62 5.56 3.12 -3.24
N TYR A 63 5.85 3.41 -4.50
CA TYR A 63 5.28 4.60 -5.12
C TYR A 63 3.78 4.42 -5.37
N GLY A 64 2.97 5.42 -4.98
CA GLY A 64 1.62 5.64 -5.51
C GLY A 64 1.61 6.60 -6.71
N GLY A 65 2.77 7.17 -7.04
CA GLY A 65 3.00 8.07 -8.16
C GLY A 65 4.30 8.85 -8.02
N ILE A 66 4.98 9.13 -9.13
CA ILE A 66 6.19 9.96 -9.14
C ILE A 66 6.25 10.83 -10.40
N LEU A 67 6.51 12.12 -10.19
CA LEU A 67 6.71 13.13 -11.22
C LEU A 67 8.06 13.84 -11.01
N ALA A 68 8.36 14.82 -11.85
CA ALA A 68 9.64 15.55 -11.79
C ALA A 68 9.85 16.32 -10.47
N ASP A 69 8.77 16.79 -9.85
CA ASP A 69 8.76 17.69 -8.69
C ASP A 69 7.83 17.24 -7.55
N SER A 70 7.12 16.13 -7.70
CA SER A 70 6.13 15.66 -6.73
C SER A 70 6.06 14.14 -6.72
N ALA A 71 5.66 13.58 -5.58
CA ALA A 71 5.55 12.14 -5.39
C ALA A 71 4.44 11.77 -4.41
N SER A 72 4.00 10.53 -4.53
CA SER A 72 3.14 9.81 -3.61
C SER A 72 3.87 8.53 -3.22
N VAL A 73 4.07 8.33 -1.92
CA VAL A 73 4.64 7.09 -1.40
C VAL A 73 3.61 6.45 -0.48
N LEU A 74 3.21 5.22 -0.78
CA LEU A 74 2.31 4.45 0.05
C LEU A 74 3.15 3.67 1.05
N VAL A 75 3.13 4.11 2.31
CA VAL A 75 3.84 3.44 3.40
C VAL A 75 2.90 2.46 4.06
N VAL A 76 3.12 1.17 3.81
CA VAL A 76 2.28 0.07 4.30
C VAL A 76 2.76 -0.32 5.69
N CYS A 77 1.90 -0.21 6.71
CA CYS A 77 2.31 -0.40 8.09
C CYS A 77 1.55 -1.53 8.80
N ARG A 78 2.28 -2.27 9.64
CA ARG A 78 1.72 -3.00 10.78
C ARG A 78 2.01 -2.22 12.05
N GLN A 79 1.09 -2.27 13.00
CA GLN A 79 1.23 -1.56 14.27
C GLN A 79 0.70 -2.40 15.41
N TRP A 80 1.40 -2.38 16.54
CA TRP A 80 0.97 -3.00 17.79
C TRP A 80 0.83 -1.92 18.84
N VAL A 81 -0.37 -1.80 19.40
CA VAL A 81 -0.71 -0.73 20.33
C VAL A 81 -1.07 -1.34 21.67
N ARG A 82 -0.42 -0.90 22.73
CA ARG A 82 -0.85 -1.22 24.10
C ARG A 82 -1.92 -0.23 24.53
N ARG A 83 -3.11 -0.74 24.83
CA ARG A 83 -4.24 0.04 25.33
C ARG A 83 -4.11 0.34 26.82
N GLY A 84 -4.98 1.21 27.34
CA GLY A 84 -4.99 1.60 28.75
C GLY A 84 -5.30 0.45 29.72
N ASP A 85 -5.97 -0.61 29.24
CA ASP A 85 -6.22 -1.86 29.97
C ASP A 85 -5.01 -2.83 29.96
N GLY A 86 -3.90 -2.44 29.32
CA GLY A 86 -2.70 -3.24 29.17
C GLY A 86 -2.72 -4.22 28.00
N ALA A 87 -3.84 -4.41 27.30
CA ALA A 87 -3.94 -5.31 26.16
C ALA A 87 -3.15 -4.79 24.96
N VAL A 88 -2.50 -5.70 24.22
CA VAL A 88 -1.82 -5.37 22.96
C VAL A 88 -2.71 -5.75 21.79
N VAL A 89 -3.03 -4.76 20.96
CA VAL A 89 -3.86 -4.94 19.76
C VAL A 89 -3.00 -4.73 18.52
N ALA A 90 -3.00 -5.74 17.64
CA ALA A 90 -2.40 -5.65 16.32
C ALA A 90 -3.36 -4.94 15.35
N GLY A 91 -2.80 -4.10 14.49
CA GLY A 91 -3.50 -3.36 13.47
C GLY A 91 -2.49 -2.75 12.51
N GLY A 92 -2.81 -1.58 11.97
CA GLY A 92 -1.97 -0.84 11.05
C GLY A 92 -2.79 -0.17 9.96
N THR A 93 -2.12 0.63 9.15
CA THR A 93 -2.73 1.38 8.04
C THR A 93 -1.72 1.49 6.91
N THR A 94 -2.20 1.65 5.68
CA THR A 94 -1.39 2.21 4.60
C THR A 94 -1.53 3.73 4.65
N VAL A 95 -0.45 4.47 4.44
CA VAL A 95 -0.47 5.93 4.43
C VAL A 95 0.09 6.43 3.11
N ASP A 96 -0.73 7.14 2.34
CA ASP A 96 -0.28 7.88 1.18
C ASP A 96 0.35 9.20 1.63
N VAL A 97 1.68 9.26 1.54
CA VAL A 97 2.48 10.43 1.88
C VAL A 97 2.71 11.24 0.60
N ARG A 98 2.26 12.49 0.59
CA ARG A 98 2.45 13.42 -0.53
C ARG A 98 3.73 14.22 -0.32
N LEU A 99 4.63 14.21 -1.29
CA LEU A 99 5.89 14.92 -1.21
C LEU A 99 6.06 15.89 -2.38
N ARG A 100 6.77 16.98 -2.12
CA ARG A 100 7.25 17.94 -3.12
C ARG A 100 8.77 17.99 -3.09
N LYS A 101 9.36 18.17 -4.26
CA LYS A 101 10.81 18.26 -4.41
C LYS A 101 11.29 19.56 -3.80
N ALA A 102 12.19 19.44 -2.85
CA ALA A 102 12.83 20.56 -2.19
C ALA A 102 14.33 20.24 -1.99
N ARG A 103 15.10 21.24 -1.57
CA ARG A 103 16.52 21.09 -1.23
C ARG A 103 16.75 21.48 0.23
N PRO A 104 17.59 20.75 0.97
CA PRO A 104 18.38 19.60 0.54
C PRO A 104 17.60 18.28 0.50
N ARG A 105 16.37 18.24 1.01
CA ARG A 105 15.53 17.02 1.08
C ARG A 105 14.13 17.31 0.58
N TRP A 106 13.41 16.24 0.22
CA TRP A 106 11.99 16.30 -0.10
C TRP A 106 11.17 16.82 1.10
N GLU A 107 10.19 17.64 0.79
CA GLU A 107 9.22 18.18 1.74
C GLU A 107 7.96 17.31 1.73
N VAL A 108 7.44 16.96 2.91
CA VAL A 108 6.14 16.29 3.00
C VAL A 108 5.05 17.34 3.06
N ALA A 109 4.13 17.28 2.11
CA ALA A 109 3.03 18.24 1.97
C ALA A 109 1.73 17.75 2.64
N ALA A 110 1.48 16.42 2.65
CA ALA A 110 0.26 15.87 3.23
C ALA A 110 0.39 14.37 3.58
N LEU A 111 -0.48 13.91 4.46
CA LEU A 111 -0.72 12.52 4.79
C LEU A 111 -2.18 12.16 4.49
N HIS A 112 -2.38 11.02 3.85
CA HIS A 112 -3.69 10.41 3.65
C HIS A 112 -3.66 8.96 4.12
N PRO A 113 -3.87 8.71 5.43
CA PRO A 113 -4.08 7.36 5.94
C PRO A 113 -5.25 6.67 5.26
N ALA A 114 -5.19 5.35 5.18
CA ALA A 114 -6.26 4.54 4.63
C ALA A 114 -7.57 4.70 5.42
N GLU A 115 -8.66 4.92 4.68
CA GLU A 115 -10.04 4.97 5.19
C GLU A 115 -10.87 3.81 4.61
N PRO A 116 -10.70 2.59 5.11
CA PRO A 116 -11.52 1.46 4.70
C PRO A 116 -12.99 1.69 5.10
N GLY A 117 -13.92 1.16 4.31
CA GLY A 117 -15.35 1.21 4.64
C GLY A 117 -15.68 0.41 5.91
N ALA A 118 -16.86 0.68 6.50
CA ALA A 118 -17.36 -0.12 7.61
C ALA A 118 -17.45 -1.61 7.22
N PRO A 119 -17.16 -2.56 8.13
CA PRO A 119 -17.29 -3.98 7.85
C PRO A 119 -18.70 -4.34 7.36
N ALA A 120 -18.79 -5.13 6.31
CA ALA A 120 -20.05 -5.65 5.82
C ALA A 120 -20.66 -6.65 6.83
N ALA A 121 -21.99 -6.70 6.91
CA ALA A 121 -22.69 -7.64 7.79
C ALA A 121 -22.44 -9.11 7.38
N ALA A 122 -22.19 -9.36 6.09
CA ALA A 122 -21.83 -10.66 5.55
C ALA A 122 -20.82 -10.49 4.40
N LEU A 123 -19.85 -11.39 4.33
CA LEU A 123 -18.88 -11.48 3.24
C LEU A 123 -19.30 -12.55 2.23
N SER A 124 -18.87 -12.40 0.97
CA SER A 124 -18.96 -13.51 0.02
C SER A 124 -18.03 -14.66 0.45
N PRO A 125 -18.34 -15.91 0.07
CA PRO A 125 -17.45 -17.04 0.32
C PRO A 125 -16.03 -16.82 -0.22
N GLU A 126 -15.89 -16.16 -1.37
CA GLU A 126 -14.60 -15.82 -1.98
C GLU A 126 -13.81 -14.83 -1.11
N ALA A 127 -14.46 -13.78 -0.60
CA ALA A 127 -13.81 -12.80 0.25
C ALA A 127 -13.37 -13.42 1.58
N GLN A 128 -14.19 -14.31 2.15
CA GLN A 128 -13.81 -15.08 3.33
C GLN A 128 -12.62 -16.00 3.04
N ARG A 129 -12.65 -16.76 1.94
CA ARG A 129 -11.51 -17.61 1.51
C ARG A 129 -10.22 -16.81 1.32
N LEU A 130 -10.30 -15.59 0.78
CA LEU A 130 -9.14 -14.72 0.62
C LEU A 130 -8.56 -14.29 1.98
N LEU A 131 -9.41 -13.94 2.95
CA LEU A 131 -8.97 -13.62 4.31
C LEU A 131 -8.33 -14.82 5.02
N ASP A 132 -8.78 -16.02 4.70
CA ASP A 132 -8.30 -17.27 5.29
C ASP A 132 -7.09 -17.87 4.55
N ALA A 133 -6.65 -17.26 3.44
CA ALA A 133 -5.56 -17.77 2.59
C ALA A 133 -4.18 -17.81 3.27
N GLY A 134 -4.04 -17.15 4.42
CA GLY A 134 -2.86 -17.23 5.28
C GLY A 134 -1.57 -16.84 4.55
N THR A 135 -0.59 -17.74 4.52
CA THR A 135 0.73 -17.46 3.93
C THR A 135 0.76 -17.47 2.41
N SER A 136 -0.29 -17.97 1.74
CA SER A 136 -0.38 -17.94 0.27
C SER A 136 -0.70 -16.55 -0.24
N ILE A 137 -1.49 -15.77 0.52
CA ILE A 137 -1.79 -14.36 0.22
C ILE A 137 -1.66 -13.55 1.50
N ARG A 138 -0.55 -12.84 1.67
CA ARG A 138 -0.33 -11.96 2.81
C ARG A 138 -0.92 -10.58 2.54
N LEU A 139 -1.96 -10.25 3.31
CA LEU A 139 -2.63 -8.95 3.26
C LEU A 139 -2.14 -8.05 4.42
N PRO A 140 -1.81 -6.78 4.16
CA PRO A 140 -1.58 -5.80 5.21
C PRO A 140 -2.90 -5.41 5.88
N PRO A 141 -2.86 -4.82 7.10
CA PRO A 141 -4.06 -4.50 7.87
C PRO A 141 -5.12 -3.67 7.12
N ALA A 142 -4.70 -2.66 6.34
CA ALA A 142 -5.62 -1.85 5.54
C ALA A 142 -6.32 -2.66 4.44
N ALA A 143 -5.59 -3.54 3.74
CA ALA A 143 -6.16 -4.43 2.74
C ALA A 143 -7.15 -5.43 3.37
N VAL A 144 -6.85 -5.97 4.55
CA VAL A 144 -7.80 -6.82 5.31
C VAL A 144 -9.09 -6.05 5.61
N ALA A 145 -8.98 -4.80 6.04
CA ALA A 145 -10.14 -3.95 6.31
C ALA A 145 -10.94 -3.62 5.04
N ASP A 146 -10.27 -3.35 3.92
CA ASP A 146 -10.91 -3.15 2.61
C ASP A 146 -11.72 -4.39 2.19
N ILE A 147 -11.16 -5.59 2.30
CA ILE A 147 -11.87 -6.84 1.98
C ILE A 147 -13.06 -7.03 2.92
N ARG A 148 -12.89 -6.80 4.22
CA ARG A 148 -13.97 -6.89 5.23
C ARG A 148 -15.09 -5.89 5.01
N SER A 149 -14.82 -4.76 4.36
CA SER A 149 -15.85 -3.78 4.02
C SER A 149 -16.82 -4.26 2.93
N GLY A 150 -16.46 -5.32 2.19
CA GLY A 150 -17.23 -5.80 1.04
C GLY A 150 -17.18 -4.88 -0.18
N GLN A 151 -16.34 -3.85 -0.19
CA GLN A 151 -16.27 -2.86 -1.27
C GLN A 151 -15.25 -3.23 -2.37
N VAL A 152 -14.45 -4.27 -2.16
CA VAL A 152 -13.52 -4.80 -3.17
C VAL A 152 -14.27 -5.69 -4.15
N ARG A 153 -14.02 -5.51 -5.45
CA ARG A 153 -14.73 -6.23 -6.51
C ARG A 153 -14.36 -7.70 -6.55
N ALA A 154 -15.33 -8.52 -6.94
CA ALA A 154 -15.17 -9.97 -7.00
C ALA A 154 -14.12 -10.42 -8.03
N SER A 155 -13.80 -9.62 -9.05
CA SER A 155 -12.68 -9.90 -9.97
C SER A 155 -11.34 -9.86 -9.26
N VAL A 156 -11.05 -8.82 -8.48
CA VAL A 156 -9.82 -8.68 -7.69
C VAL A 156 -9.66 -9.87 -6.74
N VAL A 157 -10.73 -10.22 -6.01
CA VAL A 157 -10.72 -11.35 -5.07
C VAL A 157 -10.45 -12.68 -5.79
N ARG A 158 -11.15 -12.94 -6.90
CA ARG A 158 -10.95 -14.17 -7.69
C ARG A 158 -9.55 -14.24 -8.29
N ALA A 159 -9.04 -13.14 -8.83
CA ALA A 159 -7.71 -13.09 -9.41
C ALA A 159 -6.62 -13.40 -8.37
N LEU A 160 -6.71 -12.84 -7.16
CA LEU A 160 -5.76 -13.17 -6.08
C LEU A 160 -5.82 -14.64 -5.69
N LEU A 161 -7.02 -15.22 -5.56
CA LEU A 161 -7.19 -16.65 -5.26
C LEU A 161 -6.67 -17.54 -6.40
N ASP A 162 -6.87 -17.13 -7.65
CA ASP A 162 -6.42 -17.87 -8.82
C ASP A 162 -4.90 -17.86 -8.96
N LEU A 163 -4.27 -16.71 -8.73
CA LEU A 163 -2.81 -16.55 -8.72
C LEU A 163 -2.17 -17.32 -7.56
N ALA A 164 -2.83 -17.35 -6.40
CA ALA A 164 -2.34 -18.04 -5.21
C ALA A 164 -2.30 -19.57 -5.33
N ARG A 165 -2.84 -20.14 -6.41
CA ARG A 165 -2.64 -21.56 -6.74
C ARG A 165 -1.20 -21.86 -7.18
N THR A 166 -0.49 -20.85 -7.67
CA THR A 166 0.87 -20.99 -8.20
C THR A 166 1.88 -20.19 -7.39
N TYR A 167 1.51 -18.98 -6.96
CA TYR A 167 2.42 -18.02 -6.33
C TYR A 167 2.07 -17.80 -4.85
N ARG A 168 3.06 -17.47 -4.03
CA ARG A 168 2.86 -16.78 -2.75
C ARG A 168 2.93 -15.27 -2.97
N ILE A 169 1.93 -14.54 -2.50
CA ILE A 169 1.71 -13.14 -2.88
C ILE A 169 1.70 -12.27 -1.63
N ASP A 170 2.47 -11.17 -1.62
CA ASP A 170 2.31 -10.13 -0.61
C ASP A 170 1.74 -8.88 -1.26
N VAL A 171 0.57 -8.48 -0.78
CA VAL A 171 -0.15 -7.29 -1.24
C VAL A 171 0.37 -6.07 -0.49
N SER A 172 0.40 -4.92 -1.14
CA SER A 172 0.70 -3.62 -0.53
C SER A 172 -0.58 -2.80 -0.33
N VAL A 173 -1.40 -2.68 -1.38
CA VAL A 173 -2.66 -1.92 -1.34
C VAL A 173 -3.72 -2.55 -2.23
N VAL A 174 -4.98 -2.41 -1.81
CA VAL A 174 -6.16 -2.85 -2.58
C VAL A 174 -7.02 -1.64 -2.93
N ARG A 175 -7.58 -0.96 -1.93
CA ARG A 175 -8.52 0.14 -2.18
C ARG A 175 -8.17 1.43 -1.46
N SER A 176 -8.09 1.40 -0.13
CA SER A 176 -7.85 2.59 0.68
C SER A 176 -6.35 2.85 0.88
N GLY A 177 -5.98 4.11 1.12
CA GLY A 177 -4.57 4.52 1.24
C GLY A 177 -3.85 4.63 -0.10
N HIS A 178 -4.58 4.69 -1.22
CA HIS A 178 -4.09 4.99 -2.56
C HIS A 178 -4.68 6.33 -3.06
N PRO A 179 -3.94 7.13 -3.86
CA PRO A 179 -4.47 8.28 -4.59
C PRO A 179 -5.84 8.06 -5.25
N LEU A 180 -6.73 9.07 -5.14
CA LEU A 180 -8.07 9.02 -5.75
C LEU A 180 -8.03 8.97 -7.28
N ASN A 181 -7.13 9.76 -7.86
CA ASN A 181 -6.84 9.78 -9.28
C ASN A 181 -5.46 9.17 -9.53
N VAL A 182 -5.21 8.75 -10.76
CA VAL A 182 -3.85 8.46 -11.23
C VAL A 182 -3.01 9.70 -11.01
N PHE A 183 -1.89 9.52 -10.31
CA PHE A 183 -1.15 10.62 -9.72
C PHE A 183 -0.73 11.67 -10.78
N GLY A 184 -0.96 12.95 -10.47
CA GLY A 184 -0.70 14.04 -11.40
C GLY A 184 -1.76 14.27 -12.48
N THR A 185 -2.90 13.58 -12.42
CA THR A 185 -3.96 13.66 -13.44
C THR A 185 -5.35 13.75 -12.81
N ASP A 186 -6.35 14.07 -13.64
CA ASP A 186 -7.77 14.00 -13.27
C ASP A 186 -8.41 12.63 -13.60
N ARG A 187 -7.61 11.68 -14.11
CA ARG A 187 -8.10 10.34 -14.45
C ARG A 187 -8.31 9.55 -13.16
N PRO A 188 -9.53 9.04 -12.87
CA PRO A 188 -9.77 8.25 -11.67
C PRO A 188 -8.92 6.99 -11.60
N SER A 189 -8.42 6.66 -10.40
CA SER A 189 -7.74 5.40 -10.12
C SER A 189 -8.76 4.27 -9.92
N ASP A 190 -8.34 3.04 -10.23
CA ASP A 190 -9.14 1.83 -9.97
C ASP A 190 -9.08 1.39 -8.50
N HIS A 191 -8.04 1.76 -7.74
CA HIS A 191 -7.91 1.38 -6.33
C HIS A 191 -9.10 1.87 -5.49
N PRO A 192 -9.43 3.18 -5.40
CA PRO A 192 -10.56 3.65 -4.58
C PRO A 192 -11.92 3.03 -4.95
N ARG A 193 -12.04 2.51 -6.18
CA ARG A 193 -13.24 1.85 -6.71
C ARG A 193 -13.30 0.36 -6.36
N GLY A 194 -12.31 -0.17 -5.65
CA GLY A 194 -12.17 -1.59 -5.32
C GLY A 194 -11.84 -2.45 -6.53
N ARG A 195 -11.27 -1.86 -7.59
CA ARG A 195 -11.03 -2.49 -8.89
C ARG A 195 -9.56 -2.80 -9.16
N ALA A 196 -8.68 -2.60 -8.19
CA ALA A 196 -7.27 -2.87 -8.35
C ALA A 196 -6.64 -3.49 -7.11
N VAL A 197 -5.43 -4.01 -7.30
CA VAL A 197 -4.55 -4.49 -6.24
C VAL A 197 -3.10 -4.38 -6.71
N ASP A 198 -2.22 -4.01 -5.78
CA ASP A 198 -0.78 -3.97 -6.00
C ASP A 198 -0.10 -5.07 -5.19
N VAL A 199 0.88 -5.71 -5.84
CA VAL A 199 1.70 -6.78 -5.27
C VAL A 199 3.15 -6.36 -5.32
N TRP A 200 3.79 -6.30 -4.15
CA TRP A 200 5.18 -5.84 -4.04
C TRP A 200 6.17 -7.00 -3.84
N ARG A 201 5.69 -8.21 -3.54
CA ARG A 201 6.52 -9.42 -3.39
C ARG A 201 5.83 -10.66 -3.93
N ILE A 202 6.60 -11.46 -4.67
CA ILE A 202 6.17 -12.72 -5.32
C ILE A 202 7.12 -13.82 -4.86
N ASP A 203 6.59 -14.91 -4.32
CA ASP A 203 7.37 -16.07 -3.84
C ASP A 203 8.50 -15.71 -2.87
N GLY A 204 8.28 -14.69 -2.03
CA GLY A 204 9.29 -14.20 -1.09
C GLY A 204 10.24 -13.15 -1.65
N HIS A 205 10.23 -12.88 -2.96
CA HIS A 205 11.13 -11.97 -3.65
C HIS A 205 10.46 -10.62 -3.93
N ALA A 206 11.01 -9.54 -3.39
CA ALA A 206 10.43 -8.21 -3.57
C ALA A 206 10.62 -7.79 -5.03
N VAL A 207 9.57 -7.26 -5.67
CA VAL A 207 9.60 -6.86 -7.10
C VAL A 207 10.69 -5.83 -7.36
N VAL A 208 10.94 -4.94 -6.39
CA VAL A 208 11.97 -3.90 -6.45
C VAL A 208 13.41 -4.42 -6.31
N ASP A 209 13.61 -5.62 -5.76
CA ASP A 209 14.94 -6.16 -5.49
C ASP A 209 15.64 -6.50 -6.83
N PRO A 210 16.83 -5.95 -7.11
CA PRO A 210 17.57 -6.27 -8.34
C PRO A 210 17.95 -7.76 -8.45
N GLY A 211 17.95 -8.51 -7.34
CA GLY A 211 18.15 -9.96 -7.31
C GLY A 211 16.91 -10.77 -7.68
N THR A 212 15.72 -10.17 -7.73
CA THR A 212 14.49 -10.87 -8.12
C THR A 212 14.55 -11.27 -9.58
N SER A 213 14.26 -12.55 -9.86
CA SER A 213 14.26 -13.08 -11.22
C SER A 213 13.32 -12.29 -12.12
N ARG A 214 13.87 -11.74 -13.21
CA ARG A 214 13.06 -11.08 -14.25
C ARG A 214 11.99 -12.02 -14.82
N ALA A 215 12.32 -13.30 -15.01
CA ALA A 215 11.38 -14.30 -15.52
C ALA A 215 10.20 -14.50 -14.57
N LEU A 216 10.45 -14.52 -13.25
CA LEU A 216 9.38 -14.62 -12.24
C LEU A 216 8.41 -13.44 -12.33
N VAL A 217 8.92 -12.22 -12.45
CA VAL A 217 8.07 -11.02 -12.56
C VAL A 217 7.30 -11.01 -13.88
N GLU A 218 7.94 -11.38 -15.00
CA GLU A 218 7.27 -11.49 -16.29
C GLU A 218 6.13 -12.53 -16.27
N GLU A 219 6.41 -13.73 -15.77
CA GLU A 219 5.41 -14.80 -15.65
C GLU A 219 4.25 -14.37 -14.76
N PHE A 220 4.52 -13.75 -13.62
CA PHE A 220 3.48 -13.24 -12.74
C PHE A 220 2.62 -12.17 -13.41
N MET A 221 3.22 -11.21 -14.12
CA MET A 221 2.46 -10.20 -14.89
C MET A 221 1.58 -10.86 -15.96
N ARG A 222 2.08 -11.87 -16.68
CA ARG A 222 1.27 -12.62 -17.67
C ARG A 222 0.16 -13.42 -17.00
N ALA A 223 0.42 -14.02 -15.84
CA ALA A 223 -0.58 -14.72 -15.05
C ALA A 223 -1.68 -13.77 -14.56
N ALA A 224 -1.32 -12.54 -14.15
CA ALA A 224 -2.29 -11.51 -13.76
C ALA A 224 -3.22 -11.11 -14.92
N ALA A 225 -2.67 -10.96 -16.13
CA ALA A 225 -3.46 -10.74 -17.33
C ALA A 225 -4.40 -11.93 -17.62
N ALA A 226 -3.90 -13.17 -17.51
CA ALA A 226 -4.71 -14.38 -17.68
C ALA A 226 -5.80 -14.54 -16.60
N ALA A 227 -5.57 -14.00 -15.40
CA ALA A 227 -6.55 -13.92 -14.31
C ALA A 227 -7.60 -12.81 -14.51
N GLY A 228 -7.58 -12.13 -15.66
CA GLY A 228 -8.61 -11.18 -16.08
C GLY A 228 -8.27 -9.71 -15.81
N SER A 229 -7.04 -9.40 -15.40
CA SER A 229 -6.59 -8.00 -15.33
C SER A 229 -6.56 -7.40 -16.73
N TYR A 230 -7.28 -6.29 -16.94
CA TYR A 230 -7.27 -5.58 -18.22
C TYR A 230 -6.09 -4.60 -18.31
N ASN A 231 -5.46 -4.30 -17.17
CA ASN A 231 -4.38 -3.34 -17.06
C ASN A 231 -3.35 -3.83 -16.03
N VAL A 232 -2.19 -4.26 -16.52
CA VAL A 232 -1.11 -4.83 -15.73
C VAL A 232 0.11 -3.92 -15.83
N GLY A 233 0.43 -3.26 -14.72
CA GLY A 233 1.59 -2.37 -14.59
C GLY A 233 2.72 -3.08 -13.86
N GLY A 234 3.97 -2.88 -14.27
CA GLY A 234 5.11 -3.43 -13.55
C GLY A 234 6.45 -2.91 -14.04
N PRO A 235 7.57 -3.44 -13.52
CA PRO A 235 8.91 -2.96 -13.89
C PRO A 235 9.31 -3.35 -15.31
N LEU A 236 8.54 -4.23 -15.96
CA LEU A 236 8.83 -4.79 -17.28
C LEU A 236 7.77 -4.34 -18.29
N GLN A 237 8.21 -3.71 -19.38
CA GLN A 237 7.34 -3.54 -20.55
C GLN A 237 7.27 -4.88 -21.31
N LEU A 238 6.13 -5.56 -21.25
CA LEU A 238 5.93 -6.84 -21.91
C LEU A 238 5.27 -6.67 -23.29
N PRO A 239 5.67 -7.48 -24.30
CA PRO A 239 4.93 -7.60 -25.54
C PRO A 239 3.77 -8.61 -25.40
N GLY A 240 2.78 -8.48 -26.29
CA GLY A 240 1.61 -9.35 -26.38
C GLY A 240 0.45 -8.92 -25.46
N GLY A 241 -0.58 -9.77 -25.37
CA GLY A 241 -1.82 -9.45 -24.64
C GLY A 241 -2.81 -8.65 -25.47
N ALA A 242 -3.88 -8.18 -24.82
CA ALA A 242 -4.79 -7.22 -25.43
C ALA A 242 -4.09 -5.85 -25.60
N ALA A 243 -4.65 -5.00 -26.46
CA ALA A 243 -4.13 -3.65 -26.68
C ALA A 243 -4.00 -2.88 -25.34
N ASP A 244 -2.81 -2.32 -25.11
CA ASP A 244 -2.44 -1.55 -23.91
C ASP A 244 -2.63 -2.28 -22.57
N GLN A 245 -2.67 -3.62 -22.59
CA GLN A 245 -2.85 -4.42 -21.37
C GLN A 245 -1.64 -4.36 -20.46
N PHE A 246 -0.42 -4.29 -21.01
CA PHE A 246 0.82 -4.22 -20.24
C PHE A 246 1.47 -2.85 -20.36
N PHE A 247 1.91 -2.31 -19.23
CA PHE A 247 2.63 -1.04 -19.20
C PHE A 247 3.74 -1.03 -18.15
N SER A 248 4.72 -0.16 -18.35
CA SER A 248 5.79 0.12 -17.41
C SER A 248 6.08 1.61 -17.38
N ASP A 249 6.19 2.18 -16.19
CA ASP A 249 6.53 3.58 -15.96
C ASP A 249 7.39 3.69 -14.69
N ASP A 250 7.71 4.91 -14.27
CA ASP A 250 8.55 5.14 -13.09
C ASP A 250 7.84 4.83 -11.75
N THR A 251 6.51 4.81 -11.74
CA THR A 251 5.71 4.47 -10.55
C THR A 251 5.73 2.96 -10.29
N HIS A 252 5.59 2.16 -11.34
CA HIS A 252 5.44 0.70 -11.23
C HIS A 252 6.77 -0.06 -11.25
N ARG A 253 7.89 0.59 -10.91
CA ARG A 253 9.21 -0.06 -10.89
C ARG A 253 9.43 -0.99 -9.70
N ASP A 254 8.60 -0.90 -8.67
CA ASP A 254 8.77 -1.55 -7.37
C ASP A 254 7.63 -2.50 -6.98
N HIS A 255 6.57 -2.58 -7.80
CA HIS A 255 5.42 -3.45 -7.59
C HIS A 255 4.78 -3.86 -8.93
N VAL A 256 3.88 -4.84 -8.88
CA VAL A 256 2.99 -5.21 -9.99
C VAL A 256 1.59 -4.73 -9.66
N HIS A 257 1.05 -3.85 -10.51
CA HIS A 257 -0.32 -3.36 -10.46
C HIS A 257 -1.25 -4.24 -11.30
N MET A 258 -2.46 -4.47 -10.81
CA MET A 258 -3.51 -5.19 -11.53
C MET A 258 -4.84 -4.46 -11.43
N GLY A 259 -5.32 -3.94 -12.56
CA GLY A 259 -6.62 -3.28 -12.70
C GLY A 259 -7.69 -4.16 -13.38
N PHE A 260 -8.93 -4.10 -12.90
CA PHE A 260 -10.06 -4.91 -13.34
C PHE A 260 -11.26 -4.04 -13.72
N ARG A 261 -11.96 -4.40 -14.81
CA ARG A 261 -13.10 -3.60 -15.30
C ARG A 261 -14.34 -3.69 -14.41
N SER A 262 -14.54 -4.84 -13.77
CA SER A 262 -15.77 -5.19 -13.04
C SER A 262 -15.45 -5.85 -11.72
#